data_AF-Q3MAI9-F1
#
_entry.id   AF-Q3MAI9-F1
#
_cell.length_a   1.000
_cell.length_b   1.000
_cell.length_c   1.000
_cell.angle_alpha   90.00
_cell.angle_beta   90.00
_cell.angle_gamma   90.00
#
_symmetry.space_group_name_H-M   'P 1'
#
loop_
_entity.id
_entity.type
_entity.pdbx_description
1 polymer ?
#
loop_
_entity_poly.entity_id
_entity_poly.type
_entity_poly.pdbx_seq_one_letter_code
_entity_poly.pdbx_strand_id
1 'polypeptide(L)'
;MDWHLLGLSFITVLLSELGDKSQLAAIALSGRGQSVKAVFFGTASALLLTSLLGALAGGAVSELLPTRILKAIAAVGFAILAARLLFFNNEETSDSEQTL
;
A
#
# COMPACT_ATOMS: atom_id res chain seq x y z
N MET A 1 2.14 9.88 26.89
CA MET A 1 1.79 9.24 25.61
C MET A 1 0.40 9.73 25.26
N ASP A 2 0.27 10.56 24.22
CA ASP A 2 -1.03 11.14 23.88
C ASP A 2 -1.89 10.07 23.20
N TRP A 3 -2.80 9.47 23.96
CA TRP A 3 -3.65 8.38 23.48
C TRP A 3 -4.51 8.79 22.26
N HIS A 4 -4.81 10.08 22.16
CA HIS A 4 -5.46 10.69 21.00
C HIS A 4 -4.63 10.57 19.72
N LEU A 5 -3.32 10.79 19.77
CA LEU A 5 -2.45 10.66 18.60
C LEU A 5 -2.37 9.21 18.11
N LEU A 6 -2.37 8.26 19.06
CA LEU A 6 -2.41 6.83 18.75
C LEU A 6 -3.71 6.44 18.05
N GLY A 7 -4.85 6.93 18.53
CA GLY A 7 -6.15 6.68 17.91
C GLY A 7 -6.23 7.27 16.49
N LEU A 8 -5.74 8.50 16.30
CA LEU A 8 -5.77 9.18 15.00
C LEU A 8 -4.86 8.50 13.97
N SER A 9 -3.63 8.13 14.34
CA SER A 9 -2.73 7.44 13.43
C SER A 9 -3.24 6.05 13.08
N PHE A 10 -3.80 5.32 14.05
CA PHE A 10 -4.41 4.01 13.82
C PHE A 10 -5.57 4.10 12.83
N ILE A 11 -6.53 5.01 13.05
CA ILE A 11 -7.67 5.18 12.15
C ILE A 11 -7.22 5.61 10.76
N THR A 12 -6.24 6.53 10.66
CA THR A 12 -5.74 7.02 9.36
C THR A 12 -5.10 5.88 8.56
N VAL A 13 -4.23 5.09 9.19
CA VAL A 13 -3.60 3.93 8.53
C VAL A 13 -4.64 2.88 8.20
N LEU A 14 -5.56 2.59 9.10
CA LEU A 14 -6.62 1.61 8.87
C LEU A 14 -7.48 2.00 7.66
N LEU A 15 -7.95 3.26 7.58
CA LEU A 15 -8.71 3.74 6.42
C LEU A 15 -7.88 3.73 5.13
N SER A 16 -6.58 4.04 5.21
CA SER A 16 -5.69 4.00 4.05
C SER A 16 -5.46 2.58 3.51
N GLU A 17 -5.54 1.57 4.38
CA GLU A 17 -5.29 0.17 4.04
C GLU A 17 -6.57 -0.62 3.74
N LEU A 18 -7.75 -0.13 4.14
CA LEU A 18 -9.04 -0.79 3.91
C LEU A 18 -9.32 -0.99 2.42
N GLY A 19 -9.49 -2.24 2.02
CA GLY A 19 -9.76 -2.62 0.63
C GLY A 19 -8.52 -2.73 -0.26
N ASP A 20 -7.31 -2.64 0.29
CA ASP A 20 -6.09 -2.86 -0.48
C ASP A 20 -5.96 -4.33 -0.95
N LYS A 21 -5.18 -4.51 -2.02
CA LYS A 21 -4.86 -5.82 -2.60
C LYS A 21 -4.29 -6.79 -1.57
N SER A 22 -3.54 -6.29 -0.58
CA SER A 22 -3.04 -7.11 0.53
C SER A 22 -4.17 -7.75 1.37
N GLN A 23 -5.30 -7.06 1.56
CA GLN A 23 -6.46 -7.59 2.29
C GLN A 23 -7.18 -8.69 1.49
N LEU A 24 -7.33 -8.51 0.17
CA LEU A 24 -7.89 -9.55 -0.70
C LEU A 24 -7.00 -10.79 -0.75
N ALA A 25 -5.68 -10.60 -0.79
CA ALA A 25 -4.70 -11.69 -0.72
C ALA A 25 -4.80 -12.45 0.61
N ALA A 26 -4.95 -11.74 1.74
CA ALA A 26 -5.13 -12.35 3.06
C ALA A 26 -6.41 -13.19 3.13
N ILE A 27 -7.54 -12.68 2.61
CA ILE A 27 -8.82 -13.40 2.55
C ILE A 27 -8.69 -14.65 1.65
N ALA A 28 -8.07 -14.52 0.48
CA ALA A 28 -7.84 -15.64 -0.44
C ALA A 28 -6.94 -16.73 0.16
N LEU A 29 -5.89 -16.33 0.89
CA LEU A 29 -4.98 -17.26 1.56
C LEU A 29 -5.64 -17.98 2.74
N SER A 30 -6.47 -17.25 3.51
CA SER A 30 -7.28 -17.81 4.59
C SER A 30 -8.31 -18.83 4.08
N GLY A 31 -8.92 -18.59 2.92
CA GLY A 31 -9.90 -19.49 2.29
C GLY A 31 -9.32 -20.78 1.70
N ARG A 32 -8.00 -20.86 1.47
CA ARG A 32 -7.32 -22.02 0.86
C ARG A 32 -6.89 -23.12 1.85
N GLY A 33 -7.39 -23.08 3.08
CA GLY A 33 -7.15 -24.13 4.09
C GLY A 33 -5.91 -23.90 4.96
N GLN A 34 -5.28 -22.72 4.89
CA GLN A 34 -4.32 -22.32 5.91
C GLN A 34 -5.03 -21.92 7.21
N SER A 35 -4.38 -22.12 8.35
CA SER A 35 -4.93 -21.69 9.64
C SER A 35 -5.19 -20.18 9.62
N VAL A 36 -6.44 -19.77 9.76
CA VAL A 36 -6.89 -18.36 9.80
C VAL A 36 -6.04 -17.54 10.78
N LYS A 37 -5.69 -18.14 11.93
CA LYS A 37 -4.84 -17.50 12.94
C LYS A 37 -3.42 -17.25 12.42
N ALA A 38 -2.83 -18.21 11.71
CA ALA A 38 -1.48 -18.06 11.15
C ALA A 38 -1.43 -16.99 10.06
N VAL A 39 -2.44 -16.95 9.18
CA VAL A 39 -2.56 -15.90 8.16
C VAL A 39 -2.71 -14.53 8.80
N PHE A 40 -3.59 -14.39 9.80
CA PHE A 40 -3.78 -13.13 10.53
C PHE A 40 -2.49 -12.61 11.17
N PHE A 41 -1.79 -13.45 11.95
CA PHE A 41 -0.55 -13.02 12.58
C PHE A 41 0.56 -12.75 11.56
N GLY A 42 0.63 -13.54 10.49
CA GLY A 42 1.60 -13.32 9.41
C GLY A 42 1.40 -11.97 8.73
N THR A 43 0.17 -11.65 8.30
CA THR A 43 -0.14 -10.39 7.62
C THR A 43 -0.02 -9.20 8.56
N ALA A 44 -0.47 -9.33 9.82
CA ALA A 44 -0.32 -8.28 10.83
C ALA A 44 1.16 -7.97 11.12
N SER A 45 1.99 -8.99 11.34
CA SER A 45 3.42 -8.79 11.57
C SER A 45 4.12 -8.23 10.33
N ALA A 46 3.75 -8.67 9.12
CA ALA A 46 4.29 -8.12 7.88
C ALA A 46 3.96 -6.62 7.72
N LEU A 47 2.72 -6.23 8.03
CA LEU A 47 2.28 -4.83 7.96
C LEU A 47 3.02 -3.96 8.99
N LEU A 48 3.15 -4.44 10.22
CA LEU A 48 3.89 -3.75 11.28
C LEU A 48 5.36 -3.56 10.91
N LEU A 49 6.03 -4.62 10.43
CA LEU A 49 7.43 -4.57 10.00
C LEU A 49 7.62 -3.62 8.83
N THR A 50 6.77 -3.72 7.80
CA THR A 50 6.87 -2.86 6.62
C THR A 50 6.65 -1.39 6.98
N SER A 51 5.66 -1.10 7.83
CA SER A 51 5.38 0.26 8.30
C SER A 51 6.53 0.81 9.13
N LEU A 52 7.11 -0.01 10.02
CA LEU A 52 8.27 0.38 10.83
C LEU A 52 9.49 0.69 9.96
N LEU A 53 9.82 -0.20 9.02
CA LEU A 53 10.92 0.02 8.08
C LEU A 53 10.68 1.29 7.24
N GLY A 54 9.44 1.48 6.77
CA GLY A 54 9.06 2.68 6.01
C GLY A 54 9.19 3.96 6.81
N ALA A 55 8.78 3.96 8.09
CA ALA A 55 8.92 5.11 8.97
C ALA A 55 10.40 5.44 9.28
N LEU A 56 11.21 4.42 9.56
CA LEU A 56 12.65 4.60 9.81
C LEU A 56 13.37 5.12 8.56
N ALA A 57 13.12 4.50 7.41
CA ALA A 57 13.70 4.94 6.13
C ALA A 57 13.22 6.33 5.74
N GLY A 58 11.93 6.62 5.88
CA GLY A 58 11.35 7.93 5.59
C GLY A 58 11.90 9.03 6.47
N GLY A 59 12.08 8.75 7.77
CA GLY A 59 12.74 9.66 8.72
C GLY A 59 14.18 9.95 8.33
N ALA A 60 14.98 8.91 8.05
CA ALA A 60 16.36 9.06 7.62
C ALA A 60 16.48 9.86 6.31
N VAL A 61 15.66 9.54 5.31
CA VAL A 61 15.66 10.25 4.02
C VAL A 61 15.24 11.72 4.19
N SER A 62 14.31 12.02 5.09
CA SER A 62 13.89 13.39 5.36
C SER A 62 14.95 14.23 6.07
N GLU A 63 15.92 13.60 6.74
CA GLU A 63 17.06 14.28 7.37
C GLU A 63 18.20 14.51 6.36
N LEU A 64 18.39 13.60 5.41
CA LEU A 64 19.42 13.72 4.37
C LEU A 64 19.01 14.63 3.20
N LEU A 65 17.73 14.68 2.83
CA LEU A 65 17.27 15.40 1.65
C LEU A 65 16.43 16.64 1.99
N PRO A 66 16.68 17.79 1.34
CA PRO A 66 15.81 18.95 1.42
C PRO A 66 14.37 18.60 1.03
N THR A 67 13.39 19.04 1.82
CA THR A 67 11.96 18.74 1.63
C THR A 67 11.45 19.09 0.23
N ARG A 68 12.03 20.11 -0.41
CA ARG A 68 11.68 20.52 -1.79
C ARG A 68 12.00 19.44 -2.82
N ILE A 69 13.15 18.78 -2.67
CA ILE A 69 13.59 17.70 -3.57
C ILE A 69 12.73 16.46 -3.33
N LEU A 70 12.46 16.13 -2.06
CA LEU A 70 11.61 14.99 -1.71
C LEU A 70 10.20 15.12 -2.31
N LYS A 71 9.59 16.31 -2.20
CA LYS A 71 8.29 16.61 -2.82
C LYS A 71 8.33 16.53 -4.35
N ALA A 72 9.40 17.01 -4.97
CA ALA A 72 9.55 16.94 -6.43
C ALA A 72 9.64 15.49 -6.91
N ILE A 73 10.42 14.64 -6.22
CA ILE A 73 10.54 13.21 -6.52
C ILE A 73 9.17 12.52 -6.38
N ALA A 74 8.45 12.78 -5.27
CA ALA A 74 7.12 12.23 -5.05
C ALA A 74 6.15 12.65 -6.17
N ALA A 75 6.13 13.94 -6.54
CA ALA A 75 5.26 14.45 -7.60
C ALA A 75 5.54 13.79 -8.96
N VAL A 76 6.81 13.63 -9.33
CA VAL A 76 7.20 12.92 -10.56
C VAL A 76 6.80 11.45 -10.50
N GLY A 77 7.04 10.77 -9.37
CA GLY A 77 6.62 9.38 -9.17
C GLY A 77 5.12 9.18 -9.34
N PHE A 78 4.31 10.03 -8.71
CA PHE A 78 2.85 10.01 -8.86
C PHE A 78 2.41 10.34 -10.29
N ALA A 79 3.06 11.28 -10.98
CA ALA A 79 2.75 11.60 -12.37
C ALA A 79 3.02 10.40 -13.30
N ILE A 80 4.13 9.70 -13.09
CA ILE A 80 4.45 8.46 -13.82
C ILE A 80 3.39 7.39 -13.54
N LEU A 81 3.00 7.21 -12.28
CA LEU A 81 1.98 6.23 -11.90
C LEU A 81 0.62 6.56 -12.53
N ALA A 82 0.22 7.84 -12.52
CA ALA A 82 -1.00 8.32 -13.15
C ALA A 82 -0.98 8.10 -14.67
N ALA A 83 0.14 8.44 -15.34
CA ALA A 83 0.30 8.19 -16.77
C ALA A 83 0.23 6.69 -17.08
N ARG A 84 0.92 5.84 -16.32
CA ARG A 84 0.86 4.39 -16.45
C ARG A 84 -0.56 3.86 -16.31
N LEU A 85 -1.32 4.29 -15.30
CA LEU A 85 -2.70 3.87 -15.11
C LEU A 85 -3.62 4.31 -16.27
N LEU A 86 -3.45 5.54 -16.76
CA LEU A 86 -4.21 6.05 -17.89
C LEU A 86 -3.93 5.24 -19.16
N PHE A 87 -2.66 4.96 -19.45
CA PHE A 87 -2.28 4.22 -20.66
C PHE A 87 -2.54 2.71 -20.56
N PHE A 88 -2.40 2.10 -19.38
CA PHE A 88 -2.66 0.67 -19.14
C PHE A 88 -4.14 0.30 -19.33
N ASN A 89 -5.07 1.25 -19.13
CA ASN A 89 -6.49 1.04 -19.38
C ASN A 89 -6.84 0.91 -20.88
N ASN A 90 -5.89 1.09 -21.82
CA ASN A 90 -6.15 0.98 -23.25
C ASN A 90 -5.83 -0.40 -23.86
N GLU A 91 -5.31 -1.37 -23.09
CA GLU A 91 -4.99 -2.70 -23.63
C GLU A 91 -6.04 -3.78 -23.31
N GLU A 92 -6.95 -3.56 -22.33
CA GLU A 92 -7.95 -4.57 -21.95
C GLU A 92 -9.23 -4.60 -22.83
N THR A 93 -9.35 -3.71 -23.82
CA THR A 93 -10.47 -3.71 -24.77
C THR A 93 -10.21 -4.48 -26.07
N SER A 94 -9.09 -5.19 -26.21
CA SER A 94 -8.70 -5.84 -27.48
C SER A 94 -8.96 -7.35 -27.55
N ASP A 95 -9.11 -8.03 -26.42
CA ASP A 95 -9.12 -9.51 -26.36
C ASP A 95 -10.49 -10.16 -26.18
N SER A 96 -11.59 -9.39 -26.08
CA SER A 96 -12.94 -9.94 -25.88
C SER A 96 -13.88 -9.87 -27.09
N GLU A 97 -13.46 -9.29 -28.22
CA GLU A 97 -14.29 -9.18 -29.45
C GLU A 97 -13.94 -10.16 -30.58
N GLN A 98 -12.99 -11.09 -30.39
CA GLN A 98 -12.59 -12.03 -31.47
C GLN A 98 -13.10 -13.48 -31.32
N THR A 99 -13.95 -13.79 -30.34
CA THR A 99 -14.47 -15.16 -30.13
C THR A 99 -16.01 -15.28 -30.07
N LEU A 100 -16.75 -14.40 -30.76
CA LEU A 100 -18.19 -14.58 -30.99
C LEU A 100 -18.50 -14.76 -32.48
#